data_AF-A0A2G4ISZ2-F1
#
_entry.id   AF-A0A2G4ISZ2-F1
#
_cell.length_a   1.000
_cell.length_b   1.000
_cell.length_c   1.000
_cell.angle_alpha   90.00
_cell.angle_beta   90.00
_cell.angle_gamma   90.00
#
_symmetry.space_group_name_H-M   'P 1'
#
loop_
_entity.id
_entity.type
_entity.pdbx_description
1 polymer ?
#
loop_
_entity_poly.entity_id
_entity_poly.type
_entity_poly.pdbx_seq_one_letter_code
_entity_poly.pdbx_strand_id
1 'polypeptide(L)' 'MFGGQVDAFDYHYFGWNEMLLLDALTGAGFSSRVRVPSFDLFDDTSCFQPFGFPISLNVVAKK' A
#
# COMPACT_ATOMS: atom_id res chain seq x y z
N MET A 1 8.42 -12.92 4.11
CA MET A 1 9.34 -11.81 3.80
C MET A 1 8.48 -10.69 3.25
N PHE A 2 8.50 -9.51 3.85
CA PHE A 2 7.84 -8.33 3.30
C PHE A 2 8.88 -7.55 2.47
N GLY A 3 8.42 -6.79 1.48
CA GLY A 3 9.31 -6.10 0.54
C GLY A 3 10.16 -7.04 -0.32
N GLY A 4 10.98 -6.46 -1.19
CA GLY A 4 11.88 -7.21 -2.08
C GLY A 4 13.16 -7.71 -1.40
N GLN A 5 13.63 -7.01 -0.36
CA GLN A 5 14.88 -7.28 0.36
C GLN A 5 16.07 -7.47 -0.58
N VAL A 6 16.28 -6.47 -1.45
CA VAL A 6 17.22 -6.57 -2.57
C VAL A 6 18.68 -6.33 -2.19
N ASP A 7 18.94 -5.76 -1.02
CA ASP A 7 20.28 -5.59 -0.47
C ASP A 7 20.33 -5.82 1.06
N ALA A 8 21.53 -5.66 1.64
CA ALA A 8 21.79 -5.91 3.06
C ALA A 8 21.20 -4.86 4.02
N PHE A 9 20.60 -3.79 3.50
CA PHE A 9 19.96 -2.72 4.27
C PHE A 9 18.44 -2.64 4.02
N ASP A 10 17.93 -3.33 2.99
CA ASP A 10 16.53 -3.34 2.56
C ASP A 10 15.63 -4.27 3.42
N TYR A 11 15.59 -4.03 4.73
CA TYR A 11 14.75 -4.83 5.64
C TYR A 11 13.35 -4.25 5.81
N HIS A 12 12.35 -5.03 5.40
CA HIS A 12 10.95 -4.73 5.70
C HIS A 12 10.41 -5.74 6.73
N TYR A 13 10.23 -5.27 7.97
CA TYR A 13 9.70 -6.08 9.07
C TYR A 13 8.19 -6.27 9.01
N PHE A 14 7.51 -5.47 8.21
CA PHE A 14 6.07 -5.42 8.15
C PHE A 14 5.61 -5.07 6.73
N GLY A 15 4.45 -5.59 6.36
CA GLY A 15 3.80 -5.28 5.09
C GLY A 15 2.33 -5.02 5.31
N TRP A 16 1.82 -3.99 4.64
CA TRP A 16 0.39 -3.71 4.61
C TRP A 16 -0.30 -4.62 3.61
N ASN A 17 -1.46 -5.15 4.00
CA ASN A 17 -2.43 -5.71 3.08
C ASN A 17 -3.74 -4.93 3.22
N GLU A 18 -4.65 -5.18 2.29
CA GLU A 18 -5.93 -4.47 2.24
C GLU A 18 -6.70 -4.60 3.55
N MET A 19 -6.82 -5.82 4.10
CA MET A 19 -7.54 -6.05 5.36
C MET A 19 -6.98 -5.22 6.52
N LEU A 20 -5.66 -5.22 6.74
CA LEU A 20 -5.01 -4.49 7.82
C LEU A 20 -5.22 -2.98 7.69
N LEU A 21 -5.10 -2.45 6.47
CA LEU A 21 -5.28 -1.03 6.23
C LEU A 21 -6.74 -0.61 6.47
N LEU A 22 -7.71 -1.38 5.96
CA LEU A 22 -9.12 -1.03 6.11
C LEU A 22 -9.60 -1.15 7.56
N ASP A 23 -9.08 -2.11 8.32
CA ASP A 23 -9.37 -2.22 9.76
C ASP A 23 -8.84 -1.00 10.52
N ALA A 24 -7.59 -0.61 10.27
CA ALA A 24 -6.99 0.58 10.85
C ALA A 24 -7.76 1.88 10.48
N LEU A 25 -8.15 2.04 9.22
CA LEU A 25 -8.94 3.18 8.76
C LEU A 25 -10.33 3.21 9.43
N THR A 26 -10.97 2.05 9.57
CA THR A 26 -12.28 1.93 10.24
C THR A 26 -12.17 2.32 11.72
N GLY A 27 -11.16 1.79 12.42
CA GLY A 27 -10.88 2.14 13.82
C GLY A 27 -10.57 3.63 14.03
N ALA A 28 -10.02 4.30 13.02
CA ALA A 28 -9.77 5.75 13.01
C ALA A 28 -10.99 6.60 12.62
N GLY A 29 -12.13 5.97 12.29
CA GLY A 29 -13.39 6.63 11.96
C GLY A 29 -13.56 7.01 10.49
N PHE A 30 -12.78 6.43 9.57
CA PHE A 30 -13.01 6.58 8.14
C PHE A 30 -14.13 5.64 7.67
N SER A 31 -15.01 6.13 6.81
CA SER A 31 -16.24 5.45 6.39
C SER A 31 -16.20 4.99 4.94
N SER A 32 -15.81 5.87 4.03
CA SER A 32 -15.62 5.55 2.60
C SER A 32 -14.17 5.14 2.36
N ARG A 33 -13.96 4.06 1.60
CA ARG A 33 -12.64 3.57 1.20
C ARG A 33 -12.72 2.99 -0.21
N VAL A 34 -11.89 3.48 -1.12
CA VAL A 34 -11.84 3.06 -2.52
C VAL A 34 -10.39 2.79 -2.89
N ARG A 35 -10.09 1.56 -3.29
CA ARG A 35 -8.79 1.21 -3.84
C ARG A 35 -8.65 1.79 -5.25
N VAL A 36 -7.53 2.43 -5.52
CA VAL A 36 -7.22 3.02 -6.82
C VAL A 36 -5.92 2.41 -7.36
N PRO A 37 -5.69 2.38 -8.68
CA PRO A 37 -4.46 1.81 -9.23
C PRO A 37 -3.22 2.65 -8.86
N SER A 38 -3.33 3.97 -8.91
CA SER A 38 -2.27 4.92 -8.54
C SER A 38 -2.85 6.30 -8.20
N PHE A 39 -2.09 7.11 -7.49
CA PHE A 39 -2.36 8.54 -7.31
C PHE A 39 -1.60 9.43 -8.29
N ASP A 40 -0.56 8.91 -8.95
CA ASP A 40 0.27 9.63 -9.92
C ASP A 40 0.83 10.96 -9.39
N LEU A 41 1.24 10.96 -8.11
CA LEU A 41 1.74 12.15 -7.41
C LEU A 41 3.26 12.28 -7.42
N PHE A 42 3.96 11.15 -7.52
CA PHE A 42 5.41 11.06 -7.40
C PHE A 42 5.96 10.06 -8.40
N ASP A 43 7.18 10.32 -8.87
CA ASP A 43 7.96 9.38 -9.69
C ASP A 43 8.69 8.39 -8.75
N ASP A 44 7.92 7.45 -8.21
CA ASP A 44 8.38 6.45 -7.25
C ASP A 44 7.86 5.03 -7.57
N THR A 45 8.08 4.08 -6.66
CA THR A 45 7.67 2.68 -6.84
C THR A 45 6.19 2.42 -6.56
N SER A 46 5.36 3.45 -6.33
CA SER A 46 3.91 3.30 -6.09
C SER A 46 3.18 2.68 -7.28
N CYS A 47 3.74 2.84 -8.49
CA CYS A 47 3.24 2.23 -9.71
C CYS A 47 3.98 0.95 -10.10
N PHE A 48 4.91 0.43 -9.28
CA PHE A 48 5.72 -0.73 -9.65
C PHE A 48 4.88 -2.03 -9.64
N GLN A 49 4.95 -2.81 -10.73
CA GLN A 49 4.10 -4.00 -10.95
C GLN A 49 4.89 -5.25 -11.39
N PRO A 50 5.83 -5.75 -10.58
CA PRO A 50 6.66 -6.91 -10.95
C PRO A 50 5.86 -8.20 -11.18
N PHE A 51 4.61 -8.26 -10.71
CA PHE A 51 3.74 -9.45 -10.78
C PHE A 51 2.43 -9.21 -11.55
N GLY A 52 2.38 -8.16 -12.38
CA GLY A 52 1.18 -7.80 -13.16
C GLY A 52 0.10 -7.04 -12.38
N PHE A 53 0.39 -6.65 -11.13
CA PHE A 53 -0.42 -5.74 -10.33
C PHE A 53 0.47 -4.83 -9.47
N PRO A 54 0.02 -3.62 -9.08
CA PRO A 54 0.77 -2.74 -8.18
C PRO A 54 1.07 -3.40 -6.84
N ILE A 55 2.35 -3.35 -6.44
CA ILE A 55 2.74 -3.77 -5.09
C ILE A 55 2.30 -2.75 -4.02
N SER A 56 2.04 -1.50 -4.43
CA SER A 56 1.51 -0.48 -3.54
C SER A 56 0.01 -0.66 -3.29
N LEU A 57 -0.41 -0.38 -2.06
CA LEU A 57 -1.79 -0.41 -1.63
C LEU A 57 -2.36 1.02 -1.62
N ASN A 58 -2.76 1.52 -2.78
CA ASN A 58 -3.30 2.87 -2.93
C ASN A 58 -4.80 2.90 -2.60
N VAL A 59 -5.19 3.64 -1.56
CA VAL A 59 -6.59 3.75 -1.10
C VAL A 59 -6.96 5.20 -0.81
N VAL A 60 -8.06 5.67 -1.41
CA VAL A 60 -8.72 6.93 -1.02
C VAL A 60 -9.70 6.62 0.10
N ALA A 61 -9.58 7.29 1.24
CA ALA A 61 -10.52 7.18 2.34
C ALA A 61 -11.14 8.54 2.72
N LYS A 62 -12.40 8.54 3.17
CA LYS A 62 -13.09 9.74 3.67
C LYS A 62 -13.54 9.54 5.12
N LYS A 63 -13.40 10.60 5.91
CA LYS A 63 -13.88 10.66 7.29
C LYS A 63 -15.30 11.20 7.30
#